data_AF-A0A2E8TL35-F1
#
_entry.id   AF-A0A2E8TL35-F1
#
_cell.length_a   1.000
_cell.length_b   1.000
_cell.length_c   1.000
_cell.angle_alpha   90.00
_cell.angle_beta   90.00
_cell.angle_gamma   90.00
#
_symmetry.space_group_name_H-M   'P 1'
#
loop_
_entity.id
_entity.type
_entity.pdbx_description
1 polymer ?
#
loop_
_entity_poly.entity_id
_entity_poly.type
_entity_poly.pdbx_seq_one_letter_code
_entity_poly.pdbx_strand_id
1 'polypeptide(L)'
;MIGFGQTSFKEGWKEGYKKGYCGNKVGCVPPIPPIPPSGIINHTNQSDYQFGYNQGLLEGSKSSKGNSNDLLNNYTKIKQQEIRHSQELEKKYQNEIERNEAIMQENIRQIAEAQAQQRERERIRREKEKIRISKIPLLSEIIEVEVECSEDLSYFSHLVIKTSGWKPQANAKKIVNLLINSNYELISEQKVKKIKKYKAKKHSKKEDYLYLNFIRNNIDEKNRETTVIIKDFENEILYKAYFRNISYMKMLELLL
;
A
#
# COMPACT_ATOMS: atom_id res chain seq x y z
N MET A 1 -18.01 -39.28 18.32
CA MET A 1 -19.03 -38.40 17.70
C MET A 1 -20.15 -39.31 17.21
N ILE A 2 -21.20 -39.50 18.00
CA ILE A 2 -22.34 -40.39 17.69
C ILE A 2 -23.40 -39.52 17.03
N GLY A 3 -23.75 -39.82 15.78
CA GLY A 3 -24.61 -38.98 14.94
C GLY A 3 -26.09 -39.05 15.32
N PHE A 4 -26.66 -37.90 15.70
CA PHE A 4 -28.08 -37.72 16.04
C PHE A 4 -29.04 -37.73 14.81
N GLY A 5 -28.52 -37.85 13.58
CA GLY A 5 -29.36 -37.86 12.36
C GLY A 5 -30.04 -39.21 12.06
N GLN A 6 -29.56 -40.32 12.64
CA GLN A 6 -30.09 -41.65 12.29
C GLN A 6 -31.49 -41.92 12.84
N THR A 7 -31.88 -41.32 13.95
CA THR A 7 -33.21 -41.53 14.56
C THR A 7 -34.30 -40.87 13.70
N SER A 8 -34.09 -39.62 13.32
CA SER A 8 -35.01 -38.81 12.51
C SER A 8 -35.27 -39.43 11.14
N PHE A 9 -34.22 -39.89 10.44
CA PHE A 9 -34.38 -40.59 9.16
C PHE A 9 -35.17 -41.90 9.30
N LYS A 10 -34.88 -42.71 10.31
CA LYS A 10 -35.57 -44.00 10.55
C LYS A 10 -37.06 -43.79 10.82
N GLU A 11 -37.40 -42.77 11.58
CA GLU A 11 -38.79 -42.40 11.86
C GLU A 11 -39.51 -41.93 10.61
N GLY A 12 -38.92 -40.98 9.87
CA GLY A 12 -39.44 -40.51 8.60
C GLY A 12 -39.68 -41.67 7.64
N TRP A 13 -38.68 -42.55 7.47
CA TRP A 13 -38.78 -43.71 6.59
C TRP A 13 -39.89 -44.69 6.97
N LYS A 14 -40.08 -44.99 8.26
CA LYS A 14 -41.17 -45.87 8.71
C LYS A 14 -42.54 -45.27 8.40
N GLU A 15 -42.74 -43.98 8.68
CA GLU A 15 -44.00 -43.29 8.42
C GLU A 15 -44.27 -43.16 6.92
N GLY A 16 -43.24 -42.82 6.15
CA GLY A 16 -43.28 -42.83 4.70
C GLY A 16 -43.69 -44.20 4.15
N TYR A 17 -43.06 -45.27 4.63
CA TYR A 17 -43.34 -46.65 4.20
C TYR A 17 -44.79 -47.04 4.45
N LYS A 18 -45.32 -46.80 5.65
CA LYS A 18 -46.73 -47.06 5.97
C LYS A 18 -47.66 -46.30 5.03
N LYS A 19 -47.39 -45.00 4.84
CA LYS A 19 -48.21 -44.14 3.97
C LYS A 19 -48.15 -44.60 2.51
N GLY A 20 -46.98 -45.01 2.04
CA GLY A 20 -46.77 -45.50 0.68
C GLY A 20 -47.45 -46.85 0.47
N TYR A 21 -47.36 -47.73 1.45
CA TYR A 21 -48.00 -49.05 1.41
C TYR A 21 -49.53 -48.95 1.35
N CYS A 22 -50.13 -48.08 2.16
CA CYS A 22 -51.59 -47.95 2.20
C CYS A 22 -52.17 -46.94 1.21
N GLY A 23 -51.37 -45.97 0.75
CA GLY A 23 -51.83 -44.88 -0.09
C GLY A 23 -53.00 -44.13 0.55
N ASN A 24 -54.15 -44.15 -0.15
CA ASN A 24 -55.41 -43.54 0.28
C ASN A 24 -56.50 -44.58 0.63
N LYS A 25 -56.14 -45.86 0.82
CA LYS A 25 -57.10 -46.91 1.17
C LYS A 25 -57.50 -46.80 2.64
N VAL A 26 -58.77 -46.53 2.90
CA VAL A 26 -59.34 -46.54 4.25
C VAL A 26 -59.37 -47.98 4.78
N GLY A 27 -58.95 -48.19 6.04
CA GLY A 27 -58.87 -49.53 6.65
C GLY A 27 -57.66 -50.36 6.23
N CYS A 28 -56.71 -49.79 5.47
CA CYS A 28 -55.47 -50.49 5.16
C CYS A 28 -54.58 -50.60 6.42
N VAL A 29 -54.12 -51.82 6.69
CA VAL A 29 -53.15 -52.10 7.74
C VAL A 29 -51.80 -52.39 7.05
N PRO A 30 -50.81 -51.48 7.15
CA PRO A 30 -49.52 -51.70 6.54
C PRO A 30 -48.76 -52.80 7.30
N PRO A 31 -47.96 -53.63 6.61
CA PRO A 31 -47.09 -54.59 7.27
C PRO A 31 -46.01 -53.84 8.06
N ILE A 32 -45.32 -54.56 8.94
CA ILE A 32 -44.17 -54.02 9.67
C ILE A 32 -43.14 -53.52 8.64
N PRO A 33 -42.75 -52.23 8.66
CA PRO A 33 -41.78 -51.70 7.72
C PRO A 33 -40.44 -52.44 7.83
N PRO A 34 -39.75 -52.71 6.70
CA PRO A 34 -38.39 -53.26 6.72
C PRO A 34 -37.42 -52.38 7.52
N ILE A 35 -36.21 -52.89 7.76
CA ILE A 35 -35.16 -52.03 8.32
C ILE A 35 -34.72 -51.03 7.23
N PRO A 36 -34.71 -49.72 7.50
CA PRO A 36 -34.28 -48.74 6.50
C PRO A 36 -32.82 -48.96 6.11
N PRO A 37 -32.42 -48.63 4.87
CA PRO A 37 -31.06 -48.86 4.42
C PRO A 37 -30.07 -48.05 5.26
N SER A 38 -29.00 -48.70 5.72
CA SER A 38 -27.92 -48.05 6.45
C SER A 38 -27.00 -47.29 5.50
N GLY A 39 -26.48 -46.15 5.93
CA GLY A 39 -25.41 -45.43 5.21
C GLY A 39 -25.88 -44.53 4.06
N ILE A 40 -27.18 -44.23 3.95
CA ILE A 40 -27.65 -43.24 2.98
C ILE A 40 -27.29 -41.83 3.46
N ILE A 41 -26.56 -41.09 2.63
CA ILE A 41 -26.23 -39.68 2.87
C ILE A 41 -27.30 -38.83 2.18
N ASN A 42 -27.90 -37.91 2.93
CA ASN A 42 -28.84 -36.94 2.38
C ASN A 42 -28.07 -35.87 1.59
N HIS A 43 -28.12 -35.96 0.26
CA HIS A 43 -27.49 -34.98 -0.65
C HIS A 43 -28.42 -33.83 -1.02
N THR A 44 -29.58 -33.72 -0.37
CA THR A 44 -30.59 -32.70 -0.62
C THR A 44 -30.69 -31.75 0.57
N ASN A 45 -31.17 -30.52 0.38
CA ASN A 45 -31.41 -29.56 1.48
C ASN A 45 -32.66 -29.92 2.32
N GLN A 46 -33.18 -31.15 2.23
CA GLN A 46 -34.31 -31.62 3.02
C GLN A 46 -33.86 -32.02 4.43
N SER A 47 -34.77 -31.97 5.41
CA SER A 47 -34.50 -32.56 6.72
C SER A 47 -34.34 -34.08 6.61
N ASP A 48 -33.54 -34.69 7.48
CA ASP A 48 -33.33 -36.15 7.50
C ASP A 48 -34.66 -36.93 7.62
N TYR A 49 -35.62 -36.39 8.38
CA TYR A 49 -36.99 -36.92 8.44
C TYR A 49 -37.69 -36.89 7.08
N GLN A 50 -37.69 -35.74 6.39
CA GLN A 50 -38.39 -35.60 5.11
C GLN A 50 -37.75 -36.47 4.03
N PHE A 51 -36.42 -36.51 4.00
CA PHE A 51 -35.66 -37.38 3.11
C PHE A 51 -35.98 -38.86 3.39
N GLY A 52 -35.98 -39.27 4.66
CA GLY A 52 -36.42 -40.61 5.09
C GLY A 52 -37.85 -40.92 4.67
N TYR A 53 -38.78 -40.01 4.93
CA TYR A 53 -40.19 -40.12 4.57
C TYR A 53 -40.38 -40.34 3.07
N ASN A 54 -39.71 -39.57 2.23
CA ASN A 54 -39.81 -39.70 0.78
C ASN A 54 -39.28 -41.08 0.30
N GLN A 55 -38.16 -41.55 0.86
CA GLN A 55 -37.61 -42.88 0.56
C GLN A 55 -38.53 -44.01 1.02
N GLY A 56 -39.06 -43.89 2.24
CA GLY A 56 -40.04 -44.83 2.80
C GLY A 56 -41.29 -44.89 1.93
N LEU A 57 -41.84 -43.73 1.55
CA LEU A 57 -43.04 -43.61 0.71
C LEU A 57 -42.87 -44.34 -0.62
N LEU A 58 -41.70 -44.20 -1.27
CA LEU A 58 -41.37 -44.92 -2.51
C LEU A 58 -41.34 -46.44 -2.28
N GLU A 59 -40.67 -46.91 -1.24
CA GLU A 59 -40.50 -48.34 -0.99
C GLU A 59 -41.80 -49.02 -0.52
N GLY A 60 -42.57 -48.33 0.32
CA GLY A 60 -43.91 -48.75 0.72
C GLY A 60 -44.84 -48.82 -0.48
N SER A 61 -44.77 -47.84 -1.39
CA SER A 61 -45.55 -47.82 -2.63
C SER A 61 -45.22 -48.99 -3.57
N LYS A 62 -43.94 -49.38 -3.67
CA LYS A 62 -43.53 -50.58 -4.41
C LYS A 62 -44.07 -51.85 -3.76
N SER A 63 -44.02 -51.91 -2.43
CA SER A 63 -44.51 -53.06 -1.65
C SER A 63 -46.04 -53.19 -1.66
N SER A 64 -46.76 -52.08 -1.91
CA SER A 64 -48.23 -52.01 -1.98
C SER A 64 -48.84 -52.73 -3.19
N LYS A 65 -48.07 -52.89 -4.28
CA LYS A 65 -48.65 -53.13 -5.61
C LYS A 65 -48.16 -54.41 -6.28
N GLY A 66 -49.09 -55.36 -6.39
CA GLY A 66 -49.31 -56.15 -7.60
C GLY A 66 -50.04 -55.36 -8.71
N ASN A 67 -49.67 -54.10 -8.97
CA ASN A 67 -50.19 -53.30 -10.10
C ASN A 67 -49.30 -52.07 -10.41
N SER A 68 -48.08 -52.36 -10.86
CA SER A 68 -46.90 -51.48 -10.80
C SER A 68 -46.85 -50.31 -11.80
N ASN A 69 -47.84 -50.12 -12.68
CA ASN A 69 -47.66 -49.23 -13.84
C ASN A 69 -47.95 -47.73 -13.58
N ASP A 70 -48.96 -47.37 -12.79
CA ASP A 70 -49.35 -45.94 -12.63
C ASP A 70 -48.43 -45.12 -11.72
N LEU A 71 -47.89 -45.72 -10.65
CA LEU A 71 -46.98 -45.02 -9.74
C LEU A 71 -45.60 -44.84 -10.36
N LEU A 72 -45.15 -45.82 -11.15
CA LEU A 72 -43.90 -45.74 -11.90
C LEU A 72 -43.95 -44.63 -12.96
N ASN A 73 -45.10 -44.43 -13.60
CA ASN A 73 -45.31 -43.34 -14.57
C ASN A 73 -45.23 -41.95 -13.91
N ASN A 74 -45.83 -41.77 -12.73
CA ASN A 74 -45.74 -40.49 -12.01
C ASN A 74 -44.33 -40.21 -11.47
N TYR A 75 -43.65 -41.22 -10.93
CA TYR A 75 -42.28 -41.08 -10.45
C TYR A 75 -41.32 -40.70 -11.59
N THR A 76 -41.44 -41.33 -12.76
CA THR A 76 -40.63 -41.02 -13.93
C THR A 76 -40.82 -39.58 -14.40
N LYS A 77 -42.06 -39.06 -14.36
CA LYS A 77 -42.36 -37.66 -14.72
C LYS A 77 -41.72 -36.67 -13.74
N ILE A 78 -41.82 -36.90 -12.43
CA ILE A 78 -41.22 -36.03 -11.41
C ILE A 78 -39.70 -36.02 -11.57
N LYS A 79 -39.07 -37.20 -11.71
CA LYS A 79 -37.63 -37.30 -11.90
C LYS A 79 -37.16 -36.61 -13.19
N GLN A 80 -37.94 -36.70 -14.28
CA GLN A 80 -37.61 -36.01 -15.52
C GLN A 80 -37.75 -34.48 -15.39
N GLN A 81 -38.73 -34.00 -14.62
CA GLN A 81 -38.89 -32.58 -14.33
C GLN A 81 -37.75 -32.04 -13.47
N GLU A 82 -37.30 -32.79 -12.46
CA GLU A 82 -36.12 -32.47 -11.65
C GLU A 82 -34.85 -32.36 -12.49
N ILE A 83 -34.63 -33.32 -13.41
CA ILE A 83 -33.48 -33.28 -14.33
C ILE A 83 -33.52 -32.03 -15.21
N ARG A 84 -34.68 -31.69 -15.79
CA ARG A 84 -34.82 -30.48 -16.61
C ARG A 84 -34.55 -29.21 -15.81
N HIS A 85 -35.06 -29.14 -14.58
CA HIS A 85 -34.82 -28.00 -13.71
C HIS A 85 -33.34 -27.87 -13.33
N SER A 86 -32.68 -28.98 -13.00
CA SER A 86 -31.23 -29.01 -12.72
C SER A 86 -30.41 -28.52 -13.91
N GLN A 87 -30.74 -28.99 -15.12
CA GLN A 87 -30.06 -28.56 -16.35
C GLN A 87 -30.26 -27.07 -16.66
N GLU A 88 -31.46 -26.53 -16.40
CA GLU A 88 -31.73 -25.10 -16.57
C GLU A 88 -30.94 -24.26 -15.56
N LEU A 89 -30.84 -24.73 -14.31
CA LEU A 89 -30.07 -24.07 -13.27
C LEU A 89 -28.57 -24.07 -13.59
N GLU A 90 -28.02 -25.20 -14.04
CA GLU A 90 -26.63 -25.29 -14.51
C GLU A 90 -26.35 -24.31 -15.65
N LYS A 91 -27.25 -24.21 -16.64
CA LYS A 91 -27.12 -23.23 -17.73
C LYS A 91 -27.13 -21.79 -17.22
N LYS A 92 -28.01 -21.46 -16.26
CA LYS A 92 -28.04 -20.12 -15.66
C LYS A 92 -26.72 -19.81 -14.94
N TYR A 93 -26.18 -20.76 -14.19
CA TYR A 93 -24.89 -20.60 -13.52
C TYR A 93 -23.74 -20.43 -14.50
N GLN A 94 -23.68 -21.22 -15.58
CA GLN A 94 -22.63 -21.07 -16.60
C GLN A 94 -22.69 -19.69 -17.28
N ASN A 95 -23.88 -19.25 -17.68
CA ASN A 95 -24.07 -17.92 -18.27
C ASN A 95 -23.64 -16.79 -17.31
N GLU A 96 -23.86 -16.96 -16.01
CA GLU A 96 -23.44 -15.99 -14.99
C GLU A 96 -21.91 -15.97 -14.82
N ILE A 97 -21.27 -17.15 -14.83
CA ILE A 97 -19.80 -17.27 -14.81
C ILE A 97 -19.21 -16.57 -16.02
N GLU A 98 -19.68 -16.88 -17.23
CA GLU A 98 -19.20 -16.26 -18.48
C GLU A 98 -19.38 -14.73 -18.46
N ARG A 99 -20.52 -14.24 -17.97
CA ARG A 99 -20.77 -12.81 -17.81
C ARG A 99 -19.79 -12.15 -16.85
N ASN A 100 -19.52 -12.78 -15.71
CA ASN A 100 -18.59 -12.26 -14.71
C ASN A 100 -17.14 -12.29 -15.22
N GLU A 101 -16.76 -13.33 -15.96
CA GLU A 101 -15.45 -13.41 -16.62
C GLU A 101 -15.28 -12.30 -17.66
N ALA A 102 -16.29 -12.03 -18.50
CA ALA A 102 -16.25 -10.94 -19.47
C ALA A 102 -16.08 -9.57 -18.79
N ILE A 103 -16.81 -9.31 -17.70
CA ILE A 103 -16.68 -8.09 -16.91
C ILE A 103 -15.27 -7.97 -16.32
N MET A 104 -14.72 -9.07 -15.79
CA MET A 104 -13.38 -9.10 -15.22
C MET A 104 -12.31 -8.80 -16.28
N GLN A 105 -12.42 -9.41 -17.46
CA GLN A 105 -11.50 -9.15 -18.58
C GLN A 105 -11.54 -7.68 -19.02
N GLU A 106 -12.72 -7.08 -19.08
CA GLU A 106 -12.87 -5.66 -19.41
C GLU A 106 -12.20 -4.76 -18.36
N ASN A 107 -12.38 -5.06 -17.08
CA ASN A 107 -11.72 -4.31 -16.00
C ASN A 107 -10.18 -4.43 -16.09
N ILE A 108 -9.65 -5.61 -16.39
CA ILE A 108 -8.21 -5.81 -16.60
C ILE A 108 -7.71 -4.95 -17.77
N ARG A 109 -8.46 -4.90 -18.88
CA ARG A 109 -8.12 -4.07 -20.05
C ARG A 109 -8.05 -2.58 -19.69
N GLN A 110 -9.04 -2.07 -18.97
CA GLN A 110 -9.07 -0.66 -18.55
C GLN A 110 -7.91 -0.31 -17.60
N ILE A 111 -7.56 -1.21 -16.68
CA ILE A 111 -6.40 -1.02 -15.78
C ILE A 111 -5.10 -0.95 -16.58
N ALA A 112 -4.91 -1.86 -17.55
CA ALA A 112 -3.72 -1.88 -18.40
C ALA A 112 -3.58 -0.59 -19.22
N GLU A 113 -4.69 -0.09 -19.78
CA GLU A 113 -4.71 1.17 -20.52
C GLU A 113 -4.36 2.37 -19.62
N ALA A 114 -4.96 2.45 -18.43
CA ALA A 114 -4.66 3.51 -17.46
C ALA A 114 -3.18 3.53 -17.05
N GLN A 115 -2.57 2.36 -16.85
CA GLN A 115 -1.14 2.25 -16.55
C GLN A 115 -0.26 2.69 -17.72
N ALA A 116 -0.63 2.35 -18.96
CA ALA A 116 0.09 2.80 -20.14
C ALA A 116 0.07 4.33 -20.28
N GLN A 117 -1.10 4.95 -20.05
CA GLN A 117 -1.24 6.41 -20.05
C GLN A 117 -0.40 7.09 -18.96
N GLN A 118 -0.31 6.50 -17.76
CA GLN A 118 0.53 7.01 -16.69
C GLN A 118 2.02 6.99 -17.06
N ARG A 119 2.50 5.87 -17.62
CA ARG A 119 3.90 5.75 -18.07
C ARG A 119 4.24 6.78 -19.14
N GLU A 120 3.31 7.05 -20.06
CA GLU A 120 3.51 8.06 -21.09
C GLU A 120 3.58 9.48 -20.52
N ARG A 121 2.70 9.81 -19.55
CA ARG A 121 2.75 11.09 -18.84
C ARG A 121 4.07 11.30 -18.11
N GLU A 122 4.61 10.25 -17.49
CA GLU A 122 5.91 10.31 -16.84
C GLU A 122 7.06 10.50 -17.84
N ARG A 123 7.00 9.82 -18.99
CA ARG A 123 7.98 9.99 -20.08
C ARG A 123 8.04 11.44 -20.53
N ILE A 124 6.87 12.03 -20.85
CA ILE A 124 6.75 13.44 -21.25
C ILE A 124 7.24 14.37 -20.14
N ARG A 125 6.92 14.09 -18.87
CA ARG A 125 7.40 14.89 -17.73
C ARG A 125 8.93 14.88 -17.64
N ARG A 126 9.57 13.71 -17.79
CA ARG A 126 11.03 13.57 -17.76
C ARG A 126 11.68 14.31 -18.93
N GLU A 127 11.12 14.23 -20.12
CA GLU A 127 11.61 14.99 -21.28
C GLU A 127 11.50 16.49 -21.10
N LYS A 128 10.35 16.98 -20.59
CA LYS A 128 10.19 18.39 -20.25
C LYS A 128 11.20 18.86 -19.21
N GLU A 129 11.51 18.03 -18.22
CA GLU A 129 12.52 18.36 -17.21
C GLU A 129 13.94 18.39 -17.80
N LYS A 130 14.29 17.47 -18.69
CA LYS A 130 15.56 17.52 -19.42
C LYS A 130 15.70 18.81 -20.21
N ILE A 131 14.65 19.22 -20.92
CA ILE A 131 14.63 20.50 -21.67
C ILE A 131 14.72 21.70 -20.73
N ARG A 132 14.09 21.64 -19.55
CA ARG A 132 14.18 22.69 -18.55
C ARG A 132 15.60 22.84 -18.04
N ILE A 133 16.26 21.72 -17.71
CA ILE A 133 17.63 21.69 -17.21
C ILE A 133 18.60 22.20 -18.29
N SER A 134 18.46 21.78 -19.55
CA SER A 134 19.33 22.24 -20.64
C SER A 134 19.18 23.74 -20.95
N LYS A 135 18.05 24.35 -20.59
CA LYS A 135 17.80 25.79 -20.73
C LYS A 135 18.27 26.62 -19.53
N ILE A 136 18.76 26.00 -18.44
CA ILE A 136 19.40 26.76 -17.36
C ILE A 136 20.79 27.12 -17.88
N PRO A 137 21.10 28.42 -18.06
CA PRO A 137 22.43 28.82 -18.49
C PRO A 137 23.45 28.32 -17.46
N LEU A 138 24.31 27.40 -17.91
CA LEU A 138 25.48 26.88 -17.20
C LEU A 138 26.53 27.98 -17.09
N LEU A 139 26.30 28.98 -16.25
CA LEU A 139 27.33 29.91 -15.81
C LEU A 139 27.28 29.97 -14.29
N SER A 140 27.57 28.83 -13.67
CA SER A 140 28.02 28.80 -12.29
C SER A 140 29.52 29.07 -12.33
N GLU A 141 29.89 30.35 -12.27
CA GLU A 141 31.28 30.78 -12.27
C GLU A 141 31.65 31.31 -10.88
N ILE A 142 32.87 30.98 -10.45
CA ILE A 142 33.54 31.78 -9.43
C ILE A 142 33.81 33.11 -10.11
N ILE A 143 33.20 34.19 -9.61
CA ILE A 143 33.38 35.51 -10.23
C ILE A 143 34.81 35.97 -9.96
N GLU A 144 35.23 35.87 -8.70
CA GLU A 144 36.49 36.43 -8.24
C GLU A 144 36.85 35.88 -6.84
N VAL A 145 38.13 35.54 -6.63
CA VAL A 145 38.71 35.32 -5.30
C VAL A 145 39.55 36.55 -4.99
N GLU A 146 39.14 37.34 -4.00
CA GLU A 146 39.82 38.59 -3.64
C GLU A 146 40.97 38.34 -2.66
N VAL A 147 40.80 37.36 -1.76
CA VAL A 147 41.83 36.93 -0.81
C VAL A 147 41.89 35.40 -0.83
N GLU A 148 43.02 34.87 -1.30
CA GLU A 148 43.31 33.44 -1.24
C GLU A 148 43.62 33.02 0.20
N CYS A 149 43.20 31.80 0.57
CA CYS A 149 43.44 31.27 1.91
C CYS A 149 44.91 30.89 2.06
N SER A 150 45.69 31.71 2.77
CA SER A 150 47.12 31.47 3.01
C SER A 150 47.40 30.57 4.21
N GLU A 151 46.40 30.31 5.04
CA GLU A 151 46.53 29.55 6.29
C GLU A 151 45.70 28.27 6.26
N ASP A 152 46.17 27.27 7.01
CA ASP A 152 45.40 26.05 7.26
C ASP A 152 44.31 26.33 8.31
N LEU A 153 43.05 26.28 7.87
CA LEU A 153 41.90 26.52 8.75
C LEU A 153 41.69 25.40 9.78
N SER A 154 42.37 24.26 9.65
CA SER A 154 42.23 23.12 10.57
C SER A 154 42.72 23.42 12.00
N TYR A 155 43.53 24.47 12.20
CA TYR A 155 43.98 24.89 13.53
C TYR A 155 42.85 25.42 14.42
N PHE A 156 41.73 25.84 13.84
CA PHE A 156 40.61 26.40 14.57
C PHE A 156 39.61 25.32 14.95
N SER A 157 39.17 25.31 16.20
CA SER A 157 38.22 24.30 16.70
C SER A 157 36.77 24.75 16.68
N HIS A 158 36.50 26.05 16.53
CA HIS A 158 35.14 26.60 16.56
C HIS A 158 34.85 27.45 15.33
N LEU A 159 33.65 27.30 14.76
CA LEU A 159 33.19 28.09 13.63
C LEU A 159 31.91 28.86 14.00
N VAL A 160 32.02 30.19 14.02
CA VAL A 160 30.90 31.10 14.22
C VAL A 160 30.27 31.44 12.88
N ILE A 161 29.03 31.02 12.67
CA ILE A 161 28.32 31.25 11.41
C ILE A 161 27.44 32.49 11.52
N LYS A 162 27.68 33.45 10.62
CA LYS A 162 26.88 34.64 10.41
C LYS A 162 26.35 34.66 8.99
N THR A 163 25.04 34.87 8.84
CA THR A 163 24.39 34.93 7.53
C THR A 163 23.62 36.22 7.38
N SER A 164 23.65 36.81 6.18
CA SER A 164 22.88 38.00 5.84
C SER A 164 22.38 37.97 4.39
N GLY A 165 21.53 38.92 4.04
CA GLY A 165 20.91 39.02 2.70
C GLY A 165 19.61 38.22 2.59
N TRP A 166 19.42 37.54 1.46
CA TRP A 166 18.21 36.80 1.11
C TRP A 166 18.08 35.50 1.91
N LYS A 167 16.99 35.38 2.67
CA LYS A 167 16.63 34.22 3.51
C LYS A 167 17.77 33.77 4.44
N PRO A 168 18.30 34.67 5.30
CA PRO A 168 19.51 34.40 6.08
C PRO A 168 19.33 33.20 7.03
N GLN A 169 18.18 33.09 7.70
CA GLN A 169 17.88 31.95 8.59
C GLN A 169 17.90 30.59 7.86
N ALA A 170 17.36 30.54 6.63
CA ALA A 170 17.37 29.33 5.82
C ALA A 170 18.79 28.98 5.35
N ASN A 171 19.58 29.99 4.98
CA ASN A 171 20.98 29.82 4.61
C ASN A 171 21.78 29.28 5.80
N ALA A 172 21.61 29.85 6.99
CA ALA A 172 22.27 29.39 8.21
C ALA A 172 21.97 27.92 8.50
N LYS A 173 20.68 27.51 8.45
CA LYS A 173 20.28 26.11 8.64
C LYS A 173 20.93 25.19 7.62
N LYS A 174 21.01 25.61 6.35
CA LYS A 174 21.62 24.81 5.28
C LYS A 174 23.14 24.68 5.45
N ILE A 175 23.83 25.76 5.83
CA ILE A 175 25.28 25.75 6.11
C ILE A 175 25.59 24.83 7.29
N VAL A 176 24.84 24.98 8.40
CA VAL A 176 25.00 24.11 9.59
C VAL A 176 24.84 22.64 9.23
N ASN A 177 23.82 22.29 8.43
CA ASN A 177 23.60 20.90 8.02
C ASN A 177 24.72 20.35 7.13
N LEU A 178 25.36 21.19 6.31
CA LEU A 178 26.48 20.77 5.47
C LEU A 178 27.76 20.58 6.29
N LEU A 179 28.00 21.46 7.26
CA LEU A 179 29.20 21.43 8.09
C LEU A 179 29.07 20.56 9.34
N ILE A 180 27.96 19.83 9.51
CA ILE A 180 27.70 19.02 10.72
C ILE A 180 28.76 17.94 10.96
N ASN A 181 29.42 17.49 9.89
CA ASN A 181 30.49 16.49 9.93
C ASN A 181 31.90 17.10 9.81
N SER A 182 32.02 18.43 9.84
CA SER A 182 33.32 19.10 9.84
C SER A 182 34.01 18.96 11.20
N ASN A 183 35.31 19.29 11.26
CA ASN A 183 36.10 19.27 12.50
C ASN A 183 35.77 20.44 13.45
N TYR A 184 34.88 21.36 13.06
CA TYR A 184 34.54 22.55 13.84
C TYR A 184 33.33 22.35 14.75
N GLU A 185 33.40 22.87 15.97
CA GLU A 185 32.22 23.10 16.79
C GLU A 185 31.42 24.29 16.23
N LEU A 186 30.23 24.01 15.70
CA LEU A 186 29.40 25.02 15.05
C LEU A 186 28.64 25.88 16.07
N ILE A 187 28.89 27.19 16.04
CA ILE A 187 28.26 28.15 16.94
C ILE A 187 27.41 29.14 16.14
N SER A 188 26.13 29.26 16.52
CA SER A 188 25.28 30.31 15.97
C SER A 188 25.58 31.68 16.60
N GLU A 189 25.49 32.75 15.81
CA GLU A 189 25.74 34.13 16.28
C GLU A 189 24.91 34.51 17.53
N GLN A 190 23.68 33.99 17.64
CA GLN A 190 22.81 34.20 18.81
C GLN A 190 23.39 33.59 20.09
N LYS A 191 24.07 32.44 20.00
CA LYS A 191 24.77 31.83 21.13
C LYS A 191 26.02 32.62 21.50
N VAL A 192 26.75 33.18 20.53
CA VAL A 192 27.96 33.99 20.79
C VAL A 192 27.67 35.18 21.71
N LYS A 193 26.55 35.89 21.52
CA LYS A 193 26.15 37.02 22.39
C LYS A 193 25.95 36.60 23.85
N LYS A 194 25.50 35.37 24.10
CA LYS A 194 25.37 34.80 25.45
C LYS A 194 26.73 34.33 25.99
N ILE A 195 27.57 33.75 25.12
CA ILE A 195 28.93 33.31 25.45
C ILE A 195 29.82 34.50 25.85
N LYS A 196 29.73 35.66 25.20
CA LYS A 196 30.46 36.88 25.61
C LYS A 196 30.14 37.31 27.04
N LYS A 197 28.93 37.01 27.55
CA LYS A 197 28.55 37.24 28.95
C LYS A 197 29.05 36.15 29.91
N TYR A 198 29.30 34.93 29.42
CA TYR A 198 29.71 33.77 30.22
C TYR A 198 31.24 33.54 30.26
N LYS A 199 31.99 33.98 29.25
CA LYS A 199 33.44 33.74 29.09
C LYS A 199 34.37 34.65 29.91
N ALA A 200 33.84 35.34 30.91
CA ALA A 200 34.69 35.87 31.99
C ALA A 200 35.30 34.75 32.87
N LYS A 201 34.98 33.45 32.66
CA LYS A 201 35.32 32.38 33.63
C LYS A 201 35.86 31.03 33.12
N LYS A 202 36.18 30.76 31.83
CA LYS A 202 36.82 29.45 31.47
C LYS A 202 37.61 29.40 30.15
N HIS A 203 38.70 28.62 30.20
CA HIS A 203 39.87 28.45 29.32
C HIS A 203 39.69 28.06 27.83
N SER A 204 38.85 28.72 27.03
CA SER A 204 39.08 28.68 25.56
C SER A 204 40.03 29.82 25.20
N LYS A 205 41.18 29.53 24.55
CA LYS A 205 42.00 30.61 23.97
C LYS A 205 41.15 31.30 22.90
N LYS A 206 41.18 32.63 22.86
CA LYS A 206 40.39 33.38 21.87
C LYS A 206 40.82 33.07 20.42
N GLU A 207 42.04 32.57 20.27
CA GLU A 207 42.68 32.14 19.03
C GLU A 207 41.98 30.99 18.30
N ASP A 208 41.12 30.23 18.97
CA ASP A 208 40.54 29.01 18.38
C ASP A 208 39.25 29.25 17.54
N TYR A 209 38.89 30.50 17.26
CA TYR A 209 37.61 30.89 16.66
C TYR A 209 37.74 31.42 15.23
N LEU A 210 37.04 30.77 14.30
CA LEU A 210 36.76 31.31 12.96
C LEU A 210 35.38 31.95 12.89
N TYR A 211 35.27 32.99 12.08
CA TYR A 211 34.03 33.69 11.80
C TYR A 211 33.72 33.60 10.30
N LEU A 212 32.69 32.81 9.97
CA LEU A 212 32.16 32.70 8.62
C LEU A 212 31.04 33.72 8.42
N ASN A 213 31.29 34.74 7.61
CA ASN A 213 30.26 35.66 7.13
C ASN A 213 29.81 35.23 5.73
N PHE A 214 28.58 34.74 5.64
CA PHE A 214 27.96 34.29 4.40
C PHE A 214 26.86 35.26 3.99
N ILE A 215 27.15 36.09 2.99
CA ILE A 215 26.26 37.15 2.50
C ILE A 215 25.69 36.69 1.17
N ARG A 216 24.37 36.49 1.09
CA ARG A 216 23.73 36.03 -0.15
C ARG A 216 22.72 37.03 -0.66
N ASN A 217 22.96 37.63 -1.81
CA ASN A 217 22.06 38.59 -2.44
C ASN A 217 21.22 37.91 -3.51
N ASN A 218 19.98 38.38 -3.63
CA ASN A 218 19.06 37.95 -4.67
C ASN A 218 19.03 39.00 -5.77
N ILE A 219 19.56 38.68 -6.96
CA ILE A 219 19.57 39.60 -8.10
C ILE A 219 18.23 39.51 -8.84
N ASP A 220 17.82 38.30 -9.21
CA ASP A 220 16.56 38.03 -9.89
C ASP A 220 16.04 36.62 -9.53
N GLU A 221 15.04 36.06 -10.22
CA GLU A 221 14.52 34.73 -9.86
C GLU A 221 15.56 33.60 -9.96
N LYS A 222 16.57 33.74 -10.84
CA LYS A 222 17.53 32.69 -11.21
C LYS A 222 18.95 32.98 -10.72
N ASN A 223 19.30 34.24 -10.53
CA ASN A 223 20.64 34.69 -10.21
C ASN A 223 20.81 35.01 -8.73
N ARG A 224 21.83 34.42 -8.13
CA ARG A 224 22.25 34.68 -6.75
C ARG A 224 23.73 34.99 -6.73
N GLU A 225 24.08 36.08 -6.07
CA GLU A 225 25.46 36.37 -5.71
C GLU A 225 25.69 36.04 -4.24
N THR A 226 26.82 35.43 -3.96
CA THR A 226 27.20 35.06 -2.61
C THR A 226 28.63 35.51 -2.35
N THR A 227 28.82 36.23 -1.26
CA THR A 227 30.15 36.57 -0.74
C THR A 227 30.41 35.73 0.49
N VAL A 228 31.51 34.99 0.47
CA VAL A 228 32.00 34.23 1.62
C VAL A 228 33.22 34.95 2.16
N ILE A 229 33.19 35.27 3.45
CA ILE A 229 34.31 35.90 4.15
C ILE A 229 34.60 35.07 5.38
N ILE A 230 35.82 34.57 5.50
CA ILE A 230 36.32 33.89 6.69
C ILE A 230 37.28 34.84 7.39
N LYS A 231 37.07 35.01 8.69
CA LYS A 231 37.92 35.83 9.54
C LYS A 231 38.39 35.06 10.75
N ASP A 232 39.53 35.46 11.27
CA ASP A 232 40.03 35.00 12.57
C ASP A 232 39.36 35.79 13.73
N PHE A 233 39.89 35.66 14.94
CA PHE A 233 39.39 36.36 16.12
C PHE A 233 39.83 37.83 16.23
N GLU A 234 40.91 38.22 15.55
CA GLU A 234 41.36 39.61 15.44
C GLU A 234 40.58 40.39 14.36
N ASN A 235 39.74 39.68 13.58
CA ASN A 235 38.98 40.14 12.41
C ASN A 235 39.83 40.35 11.15
N GLU A 236 41.03 39.79 11.12
CA GLU A 236 41.82 39.61 9.90
C GLU A 236 41.05 38.70 8.92
N ILE A 237 41.07 39.05 7.64
CA ILE A 237 40.37 38.31 6.60
C ILE A 237 41.30 37.23 6.07
N LEU A 238 41.02 35.98 6.42
CA LEU A 238 41.80 34.82 5.96
C LEU A 238 41.38 34.36 4.57
N TYR A 239 40.10 34.54 4.22
CA TYR A 239 39.58 34.16 2.90
C TYR A 239 38.40 35.03 2.50
N LYS A 240 38.36 35.45 1.24
CA LYS A 240 37.26 36.23 0.67
C LYS A 240 37.03 35.89 -0.80
N ALA A 241 35.84 35.40 -1.12
CA ALA A 241 35.46 35.05 -2.49
C ALA A 241 34.02 35.42 -2.82
N TYR A 242 33.80 35.67 -4.12
CA TYR A 242 32.52 36.02 -4.72
C TYR A 242 32.08 34.94 -5.69
N PHE A 243 30.84 34.49 -5.50
CA PHE A 243 30.27 33.38 -6.26
C PHE A 243 28.96 33.80 -6.91
N ARG A 244 28.75 33.41 -8.18
CA ARG A 244 27.47 33.56 -8.87
C ARG A 244 26.88 32.21 -9.19
N ASN A 245 25.68 31.94 -8.68
CA ASN A 245 24.95 30.70 -8.94
C ASN A 245 25.68 29.40 -8.55
N ILE A 246 26.64 29.49 -7.63
CA ILE A 246 27.39 28.33 -7.14
C ILE A 246 26.60 27.63 -6.01
N SER A 247 26.75 26.31 -5.95
CA SER A 247 26.14 25.48 -4.90
C SER A 247 26.80 25.74 -3.53
N TYR A 248 26.07 25.53 -2.44
CA TYR A 248 26.61 25.68 -1.09
C TYR A 248 27.84 24.79 -0.85
N MET A 249 27.80 23.56 -1.35
CA MET A 249 28.87 22.60 -1.17
C MET A 249 30.19 23.09 -1.78
N LYS A 250 30.14 23.66 -2.99
CA LYS A 250 31.33 24.17 -3.65
C LYS A 250 31.87 25.45 -3.00
N MET A 251 30.99 26.33 -2.49
CA MET A 251 31.41 27.56 -1.79
C MET A 251 32.06 27.30 -0.42
N LEU A 252 31.75 26.15 0.20
CA LEU A 252 32.20 25.81 1.56
C LEU A 252 33.23 24.67 1.56
N GLU A 253 33.78 24.32 0.41
CA GLU A 253 34.73 23.20 0.24
C GLU A 253 35.97 23.36 1.13
N LEU A 254 36.41 24.59 1.40
CA LEU A 254 37.53 24.91 2.30
C LEU A 254 37.24 24.63 3.79
N LEU A 255 35.97 24.39 4.16
CA LEU A 255 35.51 24.18 5.54
C LEU A 255 34.98 22.77 5.80
N LEU A 256 34.92 21.92 4.77
CA LEU A 256 34.47 20.53 4.87
C LEU A 256 35.66 19.61 5.10
#